data_AF-A0A7S3YTL5-F1
#
_entry.id   AF-A0A7S3YTL5-F1
#
_cell.length_a   1.000
_cell.length_b   1.000
_cell.length_c   1.000
_cell.angle_alpha   90.00
_cell.angle_beta   90.00
_cell.angle_gamma   90.00
#
_symmetry.space_group_name_H-M   'P 1'
#
loop_
_entity.id
_entity.type
_entity.pdbx_description
1 polymer ?
#
loop_
_entity_poly.entity_id
_entity_poly.type
_entity_poly.pdbx_seq_one_letter_code
_entity_poly.pdbx_strand_id
1 'polypeptide(L)'
;KSFEWAAVSMDALLATHPKFRLSTWISDARSWATTDEEKARLEFNARNLITLWGPNGQISDYASRTWAGLINTYYLERWRIWIRHVEESLVSHEAVDQGR
;
A
#
# COMPACT_ATOMS: atom_id res chain seq x y z
N LYS A 1 -11.36 5.82 14.66
CA LYS A 1 -11.07 7.28 14.57
C LYS A 1 -9.58 7.63 14.83
N SER A 2 -8.97 7.22 15.95
CA SER A 2 -7.56 7.58 16.24
C SER A 2 -6.54 6.92 15.30
N PHE A 3 -6.76 5.67 14.89
CA PHE A 3 -5.85 4.95 13.99
C PHE A 3 -5.77 5.58 12.59
N GLU A 4 -6.91 5.89 11.97
CA GLU A 4 -6.94 6.50 10.64
C GLU A 4 -6.28 7.88 10.64
N TRP A 5 -6.52 8.67 11.69
CA TRP A 5 -5.86 9.96 11.86
C TRP A 5 -4.33 9.81 11.93
N ALA A 6 -3.83 8.81 12.64
CA ALA A 6 -2.40 8.55 12.73
C ALA A 6 -1.81 8.18 11.35
N ALA A 7 -2.48 7.30 10.59
CA ALA A 7 -2.05 6.91 9.26
C ALA A 7 -2.03 8.09 8.26
N VAL A 8 -3.10 8.89 8.23
CA VAL A 8 -3.20 10.07 7.36
C VAL A 8 -2.17 11.13 7.74
N SER A 9 -1.95 11.36 9.04
CA SER A 9 -0.94 12.31 9.50
C SER A 9 0.49 11.86 9.16
N MET A 10 0.76 10.56 9.26
CA MET A 10 2.04 9.98 8.84
C MET A 10 2.25 10.14 7.33
N ASP A 11 1.23 9.87 6.51
CA ASP A 11 1.28 10.05 5.06
C ASP A 11 1.59 11.52 4.70
N ALA A 12 0.90 12.48 5.34
CA ALA A 12 1.12 13.91 5.16
C ALA A 12 2.55 14.34 5.58
N LEU A 13 3.06 13.81 6.69
CA LEU A 13 4.43 14.08 7.14
C LEU A 13 5.47 13.58 6.13
N LEU A 14 5.32 12.35 5.64
CA LEU A 14 6.24 11.76 4.67
C LEU A 14 6.18 12.46 3.32
N ALA A 15 5.01 13.02 2.98
CA ALA A 15 4.83 13.81 1.77
C ALA A 15 5.69 15.07 1.76
N THR A 16 6.29 15.50 2.87
CA THR A 16 7.15 16.70 2.91
C THR A 16 8.49 16.50 2.20
N HIS A 17 8.95 15.26 1.96
CA HIS A 17 10.26 15.01 1.36
C HIS A 17 10.20 13.99 0.20
N PRO A 18 10.77 14.29 -0.99
CA PRO A 18 10.67 13.42 -2.18
C PRO A 18 11.10 11.97 -1.98
N LYS A 19 12.16 11.72 -1.19
CA LYS A 19 12.64 10.34 -0.89
C LYS A 19 11.62 9.45 -0.17
N PHE A 20 10.55 10.03 0.38
CA PHE A 20 9.50 9.29 1.07
C PHE A 20 8.17 9.32 0.31
N ARG A 21 8.16 9.60 -1.00
CA ARG A 21 6.94 9.66 -1.82
C ARG A 21 6.86 8.50 -2.79
N LEU A 22 5.73 7.80 -2.80
CA LEU A 22 5.43 6.78 -3.81
C LEU A 22 5.42 7.36 -5.23
N SER A 23 4.95 8.60 -5.38
CA SER A 23 4.91 9.28 -6.69
C SER A 23 6.30 9.51 -7.28
N THR A 24 7.30 9.81 -6.45
CA THR A 24 8.70 9.94 -6.90
C THR A 24 9.22 8.60 -7.42
N TRP A 25 9.04 7.52 -6.66
CA TRP A 25 9.43 6.17 -7.08
C TRP A 25 8.79 5.74 -8.41
N ILE A 26 7.48 5.98 -8.56
CA ILE A 26 6.75 5.63 -9.79
C ILE A 26 7.20 6.50 -10.96
N SER A 27 7.40 7.80 -10.73
CA SER A 27 7.90 8.71 -11.77
C SER A 27 9.27 8.28 -12.27
N ASP A 28 10.18 7.89 -11.38
CA ASP A 28 11.51 7.40 -11.74
C ASP A 28 11.41 6.12 -12.57
N ALA A 29 10.58 5.15 -12.16
CA ALA A 29 10.36 3.92 -12.93
C ALA A 29 9.80 4.19 -14.33
N ARG A 30 8.81 5.10 -14.44
CA ARG A 30 8.22 5.49 -15.74
C ARG A 30 9.22 6.22 -16.62
N SER A 31 10.19 6.95 -16.05
CA SER A 31 11.18 7.70 -16.82
C SER A 31 12.14 6.83 -17.64
N TRP A 32 12.23 5.54 -17.32
CA TRP A 32 13.09 4.59 -18.04
C TRP A 32 12.44 4.02 -19.31
N ALA A 33 11.16 4.30 -19.54
CA ALA A 33 10.40 3.80 -20.67
C ALA A 33 10.22 4.86 -21.77
N THR A 34 10.08 4.40 -23.01
CA THR A 34 9.87 5.27 -24.17
C THR A 34 8.41 5.35 -24.58
N THR A 35 7.70 4.22 -24.57
CA THR A 35 6.27 4.15 -24.93
C THR A 35 5.37 4.17 -23.70
N ASP A 36 4.09 4.45 -23.88
CA ASP A 36 3.13 4.47 -22.77
C ASP A 36 2.83 3.06 -22.25
N GLU A 37 2.90 2.04 -23.11
CA GLU A 37 2.81 0.63 -22.71
C GLU A 37 3.98 0.23 -21.81
N GLU A 38 5.21 0.62 -22.17
CA GLU A 38 6.39 0.37 -21.35
C GLU A 38 6.31 1.10 -20.01
N LYS A 39 5.85 2.37 -19.99
CA LYS A 39 5.63 3.13 -18.75
C LYS A 39 4.64 2.43 -17.83
N ALA A 40 3.52 1.94 -18.38
CA ALA A 40 2.52 1.20 -17.60
C ALA A 40 3.10 -0.10 -17.03
N ARG A 41 3.91 -0.82 -17.81
CA ARG A 41 4.61 -2.05 -17.37
C ARG A 41 5.60 -1.77 -16.23
N LEU A 42 6.40 -0.71 -16.35
CA LEU A 42 7.37 -0.34 -15.33
C LEU A 42 6.70 0.19 -14.06
N GLU A 43 5.62 0.95 -14.18
CA GLU A 43 4.82 1.34 -13.01
C GLU A 43 4.22 0.13 -12.29
N PHE A 44 3.68 -0.84 -13.03
CA PHE A 44 3.19 -2.10 -12.44
C PHE A 44 4.30 -2.81 -11.68
N ASN A 45 5.48 -2.97 -12.29
CA ASN A 45 6.63 -3.61 -11.65
C ASN A 45 7.06 -2.86 -10.38
N ALA A 46 7.13 -1.52 -10.46
CA ALA A 46 7.52 -0.66 -9.35
C ALA A 46 6.57 -0.77 -8.14
N ARG A 47 5.26 -0.87 -8.40
CA ARG A 47 4.23 -1.08 -7.35
C ARG A 47 4.30 -2.51 -6.80
N ASN A 48 4.42 -3.50 -7.68
CA ASN A 48 4.44 -4.91 -7.29
C ASN A 48 5.63 -5.18 -6.38
N LEU A 49 6.84 -4.72 -6.75
CA LEU A 49 8.07 -4.96 -6.00
C LEU A 49 7.95 -4.58 -4.52
N ILE A 50 7.33 -3.44 -4.20
CA ILE A 50 7.20 -2.93 -2.82
C ILE A 50 5.92 -3.40 -2.10
N THR A 51 5.11 -4.23 -2.75
CA THR A 51 3.87 -4.79 -2.20
C THR A 51 3.87 -6.32 -2.30
N LEU A 52 3.39 -6.89 -3.40
CA LEU A 52 3.22 -8.34 -3.59
C LEU A 52 4.53 -9.07 -3.90
N TRP A 53 5.56 -8.35 -4.35
CA TRP A 53 6.87 -8.80 -4.80
C TRP A 53 6.87 -9.74 -6.03
N GLY A 54 5.77 -10.41 -6.32
CA GLY A 54 5.51 -11.08 -7.58
C GLY A 54 4.03 -11.03 -7.97
N PRO A 55 3.66 -11.63 -9.11
CA PRO A 55 2.31 -11.49 -9.68
C PRO A 55 1.19 -12.03 -8.79
N ASN A 56 1.51 -12.94 -7.86
CA ASN A 56 0.54 -13.63 -7.02
C ASN A 56 0.83 -13.45 -5.51
N GLY A 57 1.63 -12.45 -5.11
CA GLY A 57 1.92 -12.22 -3.69
C GLY A 57 2.95 -13.17 -3.08
N GLN A 58 3.92 -13.64 -3.88
CA GLN A 58 4.89 -14.68 -3.51
C GLN A 58 5.58 -14.43 -2.17
N ILE A 59 6.02 -13.19 -1.92
CA ILE A 59 6.56 -12.75 -0.63
C ILE A 59 6.03 -11.36 -0.29
N SER A 60 4.72 -11.32 -0.03
CA SER A 60 3.99 -10.08 0.27
C SER A 60 4.65 -9.26 1.38
N ASP A 61 4.69 -7.95 1.17
CA ASP A 61 5.27 -6.91 2.04
C ASP A 61 6.79 -7.00 2.29
N TYR A 62 7.52 -7.91 1.61
CA TYR A 62 8.96 -8.10 1.83
C TYR A 62 9.78 -6.82 1.63
N ALA A 63 9.54 -6.09 0.54
CA ALA A 63 10.21 -4.82 0.25
C ALA A 63 9.32 -3.61 0.57
N SER A 64 8.45 -3.75 1.58
CA SER A 64 7.57 -2.67 2.05
C SER A 64 8.33 -1.37 2.34
N ARG A 65 7.62 -0.25 2.21
CA ARG A 65 8.16 1.10 2.41
C ARG A 65 7.18 1.94 3.20
N THR A 66 7.70 2.81 4.06
CA THR A 66 6.91 3.82 4.76
C THR A 66 6.90 5.10 3.92
N TRP A 67 6.10 5.10 2.85
CA TRP A 67 6.03 6.20 1.88
C TRP A 67 4.65 6.84 1.83
N ALA A 68 4.64 8.16 1.66
CA ALA A 68 3.44 8.93 1.34
C ALA A 68 2.79 8.44 0.04
N GLY A 69 1.47 8.41 0.02
CA GLY A 69 0.66 7.74 -0.98
C GLY A 69 0.50 6.25 -0.70
N LEU A 70 1.59 5.51 -0.42
CA LEU A 70 1.52 4.07 -0.17
C LEU A 70 0.80 3.73 1.15
N ILE A 71 1.04 4.52 2.20
CA ILE A 71 0.35 4.36 3.48
C ILE A 71 -1.15 4.53 3.30
N ASN A 72 -1.56 5.64 2.69
CA ASN A 72 -2.97 5.95 2.55
C ASN A 72 -3.69 5.01 1.56
N THR A 73 -3.08 4.62 0.44
CA THR A 73 -3.80 3.86 -0.60
C THR A 73 -3.63 2.35 -0.53
N TYR A 74 -2.66 1.83 0.22
CA TYR A 74 -2.42 0.39 0.33
C TYR A 74 -2.53 -0.11 1.77
N TYR A 75 -1.76 0.44 2.70
CA TYR A 75 -1.74 -0.07 4.08
C TYR A 75 -3.01 0.31 4.85
N LEU A 76 -3.46 1.57 4.77
CA LEU A 76 -4.65 2.03 5.48
C LEU A 76 -5.91 1.27 5.02
N GLU A 77 -6.06 1.05 3.71
CA GLU A 77 -7.20 0.29 3.16
C GLU A 77 -7.21 -1.15 3.68
N ARG A 78 -6.07 -1.82 3.75
CA ARG A 78 -5.97 -3.18 4.34
C ARG A 78 -6.37 -3.20 5.81
N TRP A 79 -5.94 -2.20 6.58
CA TRP A 79 -6.34 -2.07 7.99
C TRP A 79 -7.84 -1.79 8.14
N ARG A 80 -8.44 -1.00 7.25
CA ARG A 80 -9.89 -0.75 7.22
C ARG A 80 -10.68 -2.02 6.97
N ILE A 81 -10.22 -2.85 6.02
CA ILE A 81 -10.83 -4.15 5.74
C ILE A 81 -10.76 -5.04 6.99
N TRP A 82 -9.58 -5.14 7.60
CA TRP A 82 -9.40 -5.96 8.81
C TRP A 82 -10.24 -5.48 10.00
N ILE A 83 -10.22 -4.19 10.30
CA ILE A 83 -10.99 -3.63 11.43
C ILE A 83 -12.48 -3.87 11.21
N ARG A 84 -12.98 -3.65 9.99
CA ARG A 84 -14.38 -3.93 9.65
C ARG A 84 -14.75 -5.40 9.88
N HIS A 85 -13.89 -6.31 9.42
CA HIS A 85 -14.09 -7.76 9.63
C HIS A 85 -14.17 -8.11 11.13
N VAL A 86 -13.32 -7.50 11.95
CA VAL A 86 -13.35 -7.68 13.41
C VAL A 86 -14.62 -7.06 14.02
N GLU A 87 -15.03 -5.87 13.58
CA GLU A 87 -16.27 -5.24 14.03
C GLU A 87 -17.50 -6.10 13.70
N GLU A 88 -17.54 -6.68 12.49
CA GLU A 88 -18.60 -7.58 12.05
C GLU A 88 -18.67 -8.84 12.92
N SER A 89 -17.52 -9.46 13.23
CA SER A 89 -17.48 -10.65 14.10
C SER A 89 -17.96 -10.35 15.53
N LEU A 90 -17.64 -9.16 16.05
CA LEU A 90 -18.10 -8.72 17.37
C LEU A 90 -19.62 -8.55 17.39
N VAL A 91 -20.21 -8.05 16.32
CA VAL A 91 -21.67 -7.92 16.19
C VAL A 91 -22.33 -9.29 16.05
N SER A 92 -21.77 -10.19 15.23
CA SER A 92 -22.33 -11.54 15.03
C SER A 92 -22.08 -12.50 16.20
N HIS A 93 -21.19 -12.14 17.14
CA HIS A 93 -20.72 -12.99 18.23
C HIS A 93 -20.00 -14.26 17.75
N GLU A 94 -19.40 -14.18 16.56
CA GLU A 94 -18.61 -15.25 15.98
C GLU A 94 -17.12 -14.95 16.13
N ALA A 95 -16.30 -16.00 16.16
CA ALA A 95 -14.86 -15.84 16.17
C ALA A 95 -14.39 -15.24 14.83
N VAL A 96 -13.41 -14.33 14.88
CA VAL A 96 -12.78 -13.78 13.67
C VAL A 96 -12.10 -14.93 12.91
N ASP A 97 -12.61 -15.24 11.71
CA ASP A 97 -11.89 -16.12 10.80
C ASP A 97 -10.64 -15.39 10.30
N GLN A 98 -9.48 -15.99 10.57
CA GLN A 98 -8.18 -15.42 10.20
C GLN A 98 -7.62 -15.98 8.90
N GLY A 99 -8.33 -16.90 8.22
CA GLY A 99 -7.90 -17.48 6.95
C GLY A 99 -6.49 -18.07 7.02
N ARG A 100 -6.39 -19.33 7.44
CA ARG A 100 -5.17 -20.13 7.22
C ARG A 100 -5.25 -20.88 5.92
#